data_AF-A0A4S4NA52-F1
#
_entry.id   AF-A0A4S4NA52-F1
#
_cell.length_a   1.000
_cell.length_b   1.000
_cell.length_c   1.000
_cell.angle_alpha   90.00
_cell.angle_beta   90.00
_cell.angle_gamma   90.00
#
_symmetry.space_group_name_H-M   'P 1'
#
loop_
_entity.id
_entity.type
_entity.pdbx_description
1 polymer ?
#
loop_
_entity_poly.entity_id
_entity_poly.type
_entity_poly.pdbx_seq_one_letter_code
_entity_poly.pdbx_strand_id
1 'polypeptide(L)'
;MQVKQETTLEVSLSLPAEDSVTRSSRKRKVAVKSEDSPSIKKVKRGFAPPEQYAHLSFLTDHLQDGLDVMFCGVNPGCMSAKVGHHFASPTNHFWKCLHRSDRLLPPAEDHTLPASFNLGLTNLVARPSAEQAELSKADMINGVPVLLCKISEYRPRVVCFVGKGIWDVFVKEATKISAVTETAGSSSTPTSSSIPISPTDEKAKEEEADSLPTRATSRSTNKSKRIRKANNVFKWGIQPIKVVHPEGDYDIKESLFFVMPSTSGRVVSHQLPDKVKLFIALRENVAELQEGKINTEAMNSIPALSVLSFDA
;
A
#
# COMPACT_ATOMS: atom_id res chain seq x y z
N MET A 1 39.74 36.12 -57.71
CA MET A 1 38.44 35.75 -58.34
C MET A 1 37.69 34.83 -57.39
N GLN A 2 36.37 34.97 -57.37
CA GLN A 2 35.46 34.72 -56.24
C GLN A 2 35.48 33.35 -55.59
N VAL A 3 35.37 33.38 -54.26
CA VAL A 3 34.87 32.34 -53.36
C VAL A 3 33.35 32.25 -53.53
N LYS A 4 32.79 31.04 -53.66
CA LYS A 4 31.34 30.78 -53.52
C LYS A 4 31.10 29.92 -52.28
N GLN A 5 30.39 30.52 -51.32
CA GLN A 5 29.67 29.88 -50.21
C GLN A 5 28.21 29.71 -50.63
N GLU A 6 27.57 28.59 -50.29
CA GLU A 6 26.12 28.37 -50.25
C GLU A 6 25.87 27.13 -49.34
N THR A 7 24.86 27.00 -48.48
CA THR A 7 23.86 27.90 -47.88
C THR A 7 23.28 27.16 -46.67
N THR A 8 23.38 27.73 -45.47
CA THR A 8 22.64 27.30 -44.27
C THR A 8 21.28 28.01 -44.27
N LEU A 9 20.18 27.25 -44.22
CA LEU A 9 18.84 27.80 -44.04
C LEU A 9 18.56 27.94 -42.53
N GLU A 10 18.73 29.15 -42.01
CA GLU A 10 18.09 29.58 -40.77
C GLU A 10 16.66 30.02 -41.06
N VAL A 11 15.69 29.44 -40.35
CA VAL A 11 14.30 29.92 -40.33
C VAL A 11 14.15 30.79 -39.09
N SER A 12 14.01 32.09 -39.34
CA SER A 12 13.84 33.16 -38.37
C SER A 12 12.42 33.17 -37.77
N LEU A 13 12.37 33.07 -36.44
CA LEU A 13 11.18 33.33 -35.63
C LEU A 13 10.80 34.82 -35.73
N SER A 14 9.65 35.09 -36.32
CA SER A 14 9.01 36.41 -36.33
C SER A 14 7.91 36.45 -35.27
N LEU A 15 8.11 37.26 -34.24
CA LEU A 15 7.09 37.60 -33.24
C LEU A 15 6.12 38.66 -33.83
N PRO A 16 4.80 38.50 -33.72
CA PRO A 16 3.87 39.55 -34.10
C PRO A 16 3.77 40.65 -33.04
N ALA A 17 3.50 41.85 -33.55
CA ALA A 17 3.51 43.13 -32.86
C ALA A 17 2.39 43.32 -31.82
N GLU A 18 2.73 44.13 -30.83
CA GLU A 18 1.89 44.68 -29.77
C GLU A 18 0.76 45.55 -30.35
N ASP A 19 -0.49 45.26 -29.95
CA ASP A 19 -1.61 46.18 -30.12
C ASP A 19 -2.09 46.67 -28.76
N SER A 20 -2.00 47.99 -28.60
CA SER A 20 -2.35 48.76 -27.42
C SER A 20 -3.86 48.83 -27.21
N VAL A 21 -4.36 48.30 -26.07
CA VAL A 21 -5.73 48.59 -25.60
C VAL A 21 -5.71 49.07 -24.14
N THR A 22 -5.94 50.37 -24.02
CA THR A 22 -6.45 51.19 -22.91
C THR A 22 -6.64 50.55 -21.53
N ARG A 23 -5.90 51.11 -20.57
CA ARG A 23 -5.93 50.86 -19.12
C ARG A 23 -7.21 51.42 -18.49
N SER A 24 -8.23 50.57 -18.28
CA SER A 24 -9.39 50.89 -17.43
C SER A 24 -9.12 50.46 -15.98
N SER A 25 -8.90 51.44 -15.12
CA SER A 25 -8.68 51.30 -13.68
C SER A 25 -9.96 50.91 -12.94
N ARG A 26 -10.26 49.60 -12.87
CA ARG A 26 -11.25 49.07 -11.93
C ARG A 26 -10.66 49.03 -10.52
N LYS A 27 -11.10 49.98 -9.68
CA LYS A 27 -10.90 50.01 -8.23
C LYS A 27 -11.16 48.63 -7.61
N ARG A 28 -10.18 48.10 -6.87
CA ARG A 28 -10.36 46.96 -5.96
C ARG A 28 -11.44 47.32 -4.93
N LYS A 29 -12.63 46.73 -5.06
CA LYS A 29 -13.57 46.65 -3.93
C LYS A 29 -12.95 45.73 -2.90
N VAL A 30 -12.59 46.29 -1.74
CA VAL A 30 -12.29 45.55 -0.53
C VAL A 30 -13.54 44.72 -0.22
N ALA A 31 -13.40 43.40 -0.32
CA ALA A 31 -14.46 42.49 0.10
C ALA A 31 -14.57 42.58 1.62
N VAL A 32 -15.68 43.16 2.08
CA VAL A 32 -16.11 43.09 3.47
C VAL A 32 -16.31 41.61 3.80
N LYS A 33 -15.63 41.17 4.84
CA LYS A 33 -15.70 39.82 5.40
C LYS A 33 -17.10 39.66 6.00
N SER A 34 -18.00 38.98 5.29
CA SER A 34 -19.28 38.55 5.86
C SER A 34 -19.01 37.35 6.75
N GLU A 35 -18.87 37.61 8.05
CA GLU A 35 -18.90 36.60 9.10
C GLU A 35 -20.35 36.14 9.32
N ASP A 36 -20.81 35.23 8.48
CA ASP A 36 -21.80 34.22 8.87
C ASP A 36 -22.03 33.26 7.70
N SER A 37 -21.26 32.18 7.70
CA SER A 37 -21.59 30.99 6.93
C SER A 37 -21.31 29.81 7.84
N PRO A 38 -22.32 29.02 8.25
CA PRO A 38 -22.10 27.91 9.13
C PRO A 38 -21.16 26.94 8.43
N SER A 39 -19.96 26.77 8.98
CA SER A 39 -19.05 25.72 8.56
C SER A 39 -19.75 24.39 8.84
N ILE A 40 -20.29 23.76 7.80
CA ILE A 40 -20.85 22.41 7.90
C ILE A 40 -19.67 21.51 8.30
N LYS A 41 -19.58 21.18 9.60
CA LYS A 41 -18.63 20.20 10.10
C LYS A 41 -18.96 18.90 9.38
N LYS A 42 -18.11 18.48 8.43
CA LYS A 42 -18.26 17.20 7.75
C LYS A 42 -18.33 16.10 8.80
N VAL A 43 -19.47 15.45 8.91
CA VAL A 43 -19.67 14.30 9.79
C VAL A 43 -18.66 13.24 9.39
N LYS A 44 -17.90 12.73 10.36
CA LYS A 44 -16.94 11.65 10.13
C LYS A 44 -17.73 10.41 9.72
N ARG A 45 -17.53 9.92 8.51
CA ARG A 45 -18.22 8.73 8.03
C ARG A 45 -17.72 7.50 8.77
N GLY A 46 -18.66 6.68 9.22
CA GLY A 46 -18.39 5.37 9.82
C GLY A 46 -18.34 4.28 8.76
N PHE A 47 -18.38 3.03 9.21
CA PHE A 47 -18.49 1.87 8.33
C PHE A 47 -19.71 1.99 7.40
N ALA A 48 -19.52 1.69 6.11
CA ALA A 48 -20.61 1.56 5.14
C ALA A 48 -20.66 0.11 4.67
N PRO A 49 -21.83 -0.55 4.78
CA PRO A 49 -21.99 -1.92 4.35
C PRO A 49 -21.88 -2.02 2.81
N PRO A 50 -21.42 -3.15 2.23
CA PRO A 50 -21.20 -3.28 0.79
C PRO A 50 -22.42 -2.94 -0.07
N GLU A 51 -23.63 -3.22 0.42
CA GLU A 51 -24.92 -2.99 -0.26
C GLU A 51 -25.12 -1.51 -0.62
N GLN A 52 -24.58 -0.59 0.18
CA GLN A 52 -24.66 0.85 -0.07
C GLN A 52 -24.05 1.25 -1.42
N TYR A 53 -23.02 0.52 -1.87
CA TYR A 53 -22.29 0.79 -3.11
C TYR A 53 -22.41 -0.35 -4.12
N ALA A 54 -23.38 -1.26 -3.95
CA ALA A 54 -23.57 -2.41 -4.85
C ALA A 54 -23.91 -2.03 -6.31
N HIS A 55 -24.35 -0.79 -6.53
CA HIS A 55 -24.59 -0.23 -7.86
C HIS A 55 -23.31 0.21 -8.59
N LEU A 56 -22.16 0.22 -7.91
CA LEU A 56 -20.87 0.59 -8.48
C LEU A 56 -20.11 -0.66 -8.92
N SER A 57 -19.35 -0.53 -10.01
CA SER A 57 -18.55 -1.62 -10.54
C SER A 57 -17.25 -1.80 -9.76
N PHE A 58 -16.76 -3.03 -9.71
CA PHE A 58 -15.37 -3.31 -9.32
C PHE A 58 -14.40 -2.76 -10.38
N LEU A 59 -13.13 -2.59 -10.01
CA LEU A 59 -12.08 -2.22 -10.95
C LEU A 59 -11.28 -3.44 -11.36
N THR A 60 -10.95 -3.50 -12.65
CA THR A 60 -9.96 -4.43 -13.19
C THR A 60 -8.58 -4.02 -12.71
N ASP A 61 -7.80 -4.98 -12.21
CA ASP A 61 -6.39 -4.76 -11.93
C ASP A 61 -5.60 -4.75 -13.23
N HIS A 62 -4.60 -3.88 -13.33
CA HIS A 62 -3.71 -3.80 -14.49
C HIS A 62 -2.34 -4.32 -14.08
N LEU A 63 -2.11 -5.62 -14.29
CA LEU A 63 -0.92 -6.33 -13.83
C LEU A 63 -0.28 -7.10 -14.98
N GLN A 64 1.04 -7.26 -14.91
CA GLN A 64 1.82 -8.15 -15.77
C GLN A 64 2.99 -8.71 -14.94
N ASP A 65 3.64 -9.72 -15.45
CA ASP A 65 4.83 -10.29 -14.82
C ASP A 65 6.00 -9.30 -14.85
N GLY A 66 6.82 -9.31 -13.80
CA GLY A 66 8.09 -8.60 -13.81
C GLY A 66 7.98 -7.07 -13.72
N LEU A 67 6.85 -6.57 -13.21
CA LEU A 67 6.61 -5.14 -13.02
C LEU A 67 7.71 -4.47 -12.19
N ASP A 68 8.14 -3.27 -12.57
CA ASP A 68 9.06 -2.48 -11.76
C ASP A 68 8.36 -1.96 -10.50
N VAL A 69 7.10 -1.52 -10.64
CA VAL A 69 6.26 -1.12 -9.52
C VAL A 69 4.84 -1.64 -9.68
N MET A 70 4.33 -2.32 -8.65
CA MET A 70 2.91 -2.56 -8.46
C MET A 70 2.35 -1.57 -7.44
N PHE A 71 1.54 -0.60 -7.86
CA PHE A 71 0.86 0.31 -6.94
C PHE A 71 -0.37 -0.36 -6.34
N CYS A 72 -0.40 -0.45 -5.01
CA CYS A 72 -1.54 -0.93 -4.24
C CYS A 72 -2.28 0.26 -3.62
N GLY A 73 -3.44 0.58 -4.17
CA GLY A 73 -4.41 1.49 -3.55
C GLY A 73 -5.17 0.85 -2.39
N VAL A 74 -6.02 1.65 -1.75
CA VAL A 74 -6.88 1.16 -0.66
C VAL A 74 -8.01 0.33 -1.23
N ASN A 75 -8.88 1.01 -1.99
CA ASN A 75 -10.05 0.47 -2.66
C ASN A 75 -10.54 1.46 -3.72
N PRO A 76 -11.38 1.03 -4.67
CA PRO A 76 -11.99 1.94 -5.63
C PRO A 76 -12.82 3.03 -4.93
N GLY A 77 -12.46 4.30 -5.15
CA GLY A 77 -13.33 5.41 -4.78
C GLY A 77 -14.56 5.47 -5.70
N CYS A 78 -15.68 6.06 -5.25
CA CYS A 78 -16.91 6.14 -6.06
C CYS A 78 -16.71 6.63 -7.50
N MET A 79 -15.87 7.64 -7.73
CA MET A 79 -15.59 8.12 -9.08
C MET A 79 -14.87 7.07 -9.92
N SER A 80 -13.81 6.46 -9.37
CA SER A 80 -13.07 5.38 -10.04
C SER A 80 -13.98 4.21 -10.39
N ALA A 81 -14.77 3.74 -9.44
CA ALA A 81 -15.72 2.65 -9.65
C ALA A 81 -16.81 3.00 -10.68
N LYS A 82 -17.21 4.27 -10.77
CA LYS A 82 -18.20 4.74 -11.75
C LYS A 82 -17.65 4.79 -13.18
N VAL A 83 -16.39 5.20 -13.34
CA VAL A 83 -15.78 5.38 -14.68
C VAL A 83 -14.91 4.22 -15.11
N GLY A 84 -14.67 3.23 -14.24
CA GLY A 84 -13.85 2.05 -14.54
C GLY A 84 -12.34 2.31 -14.56
N HIS A 85 -11.86 3.41 -13.96
CA HIS A 85 -10.45 3.78 -14.01
C HIS A 85 -9.85 4.09 -12.64
N HIS A 86 -8.61 3.64 -12.43
CA HIS A 86 -7.87 3.84 -11.19
C HIS A 86 -7.58 5.32 -10.93
N PHE A 87 -7.73 5.72 -9.67
CA PHE A 87 -7.44 7.08 -9.19
C PHE A 87 -8.14 8.23 -9.98
N ALA A 88 -9.32 7.97 -10.55
CA ALA A 88 -10.00 8.88 -11.48
C ALA A 88 -10.64 10.13 -10.85
N SER A 89 -10.70 10.24 -9.52
CA SER A 89 -11.21 11.46 -8.89
C SER A 89 -10.35 12.68 -9.27
N PRO A 90 -10.93 13.82 -9.70
CA PRO A 90 -10.17 15.03 -10.06
C PRO A 90 -9.31 15.59 -8.92
N THR A 91 -9.70 15.29 -7.67
CA THR A 91 -8.97 15.66 -6.47
C THR A 91 -7.85 14.67 -6.11
N ASN A 92 -7.73 13.55 -6.82
CA ASN A 92 -6.65 12.60 -6.61
C ASN A 92 -5.36 13.11 -7.26
N HIS A 93 -4.24 12.98 -6.56
CA HIS A 93 -2.94 13.44 -7.01
C HIS A 93 -2.14 12.38 -7.77
N PHE A 94 -2.58 11.12 -7.84
CA PHE A 94 -1.81 10.00 -8.41
C PHE A 94 -1.26 10.34 -9.80
N TRP A 95 -2.13 10.67 -10.76
CA TRP A 95 -1.74 11.00 -12.13
C TRP A 95 -0.81 12.21 -12.22
N LYS A 96 -1.04 13.23 -11.38
CA LYS A 96 -0.17 14.41 -11.27
C LYS A 96 1.21 14.07 -10.69
N CYS A 97 1.28 13.11 -9.77
CA CYS A 97 2.53 12.63 -9.19
C CYS A 97 3.28 11.68 -10.13
N LEU A 98 2.54 10.89 -10.91
CA LEU A 98 3.09 9.97 -11.91
C LEU A 98 3.64 10.72 -13.14
N HIS A 99 3.16 11.95 -13.37
CA HIS A 99 3.54 12.79 -14.51
C HIS A 99 5.03 12.70 -14.84
N ARG A 100 5.30 12.26 -16.07
CA ARG A 100 6.64 12.26 -16.67
C ARG A 100 6.76 13.50 -17.57
N SER A 101 7.99 13.94 -17.78
CA SER A 101 8.34 15.22 -18.41
C SER A 101 7.72 15.47 -19.80
N ASP A 102 7.29 14.41 -20.47
CA ASP A 102 6.72 14.41 -21.82
C ASP A 102 5.19 14.57 -21.84
N ARG A 103 4.45 14.00 -20.87
CA ARG A 103 2.97 14.10 -20.86
C ARG A 103 2.35 13.76 -19.49
N LEU A 104 1.22 14.39 -19.19
CA LEU A 104 0.34 13.97 -18.10
C LEU A 104 -0.66 12.91 -18.61
N LEU A 105 -0.59 11.69 -18.08
CA LEU A 105 -1.54 10.63 -18.42
C LEU A 105 -2.88 10.85 -17.72
N PRO A 106 -4.01 10.76 -18.43
CA PRO A 106 -5.33 10.76 -17.82
C PRO A 106 -5.65 9.37 -17.24
N PRO A 107 -6.60 9.27 -16.27
CA PRO A 107 -7.06 7.99 -15.74
C PRO A 107 -7.54 6.99 -16.80
N ALA A 108 -8.09 7.47 -17.92
CA ALA A 108 -8.59 6.63 -19.00
C ALA A 108 -7.49 5.78 -19.68
N GLU A 109 -6.22 6.15 -19.50
CA GLU A 109 -5.06 5.44 -20.04
C GLU A 109 -4.40 4.50 -19.02
N ASP A 110 -5.08 4.18 -17.91
CA ASP A 110 -4.50 3.35 -16.84
C ASP A 110 -4.10 1.93 -17.26
N HIS A 111 -4.86 1.34 -18.17
CA HIS A 111 -4.58 0.05 -18.78
C HIS A 111 -3.26 0.00 -19.58
N THR A 112 -2.71 1.14 -20.01
CA THR A 112 -1.45 1.17 -20.76
C THR A 112 -0.22 1.11 -19.84
N LEU A 113 -0.40 1.32 -18.53
CA LEU A 113 0.73 1.43 -17.60
C LEU A 113 1.65 0.20 -17.56
N PRO A 114 1.14 -1.05 -17.57
CA PRO A 114 2.01 -2.23 -17.57
C PRO A 114 2.89 -2.26 -18.81
N ALA A 115 2.30 -2.19 -20.01
CA ALA A 115 3.04 -2.31 -21.26
C ALA A 115 3.96 -1.12 -21.56
N SER A 116 3.51 0.11 -21.28
CA SER A 116 4.24 1.33 -21.66
C SER A 116 5.25 1.81 -20.63
N PHE A 117 5.07 1.46 -19.35
CA PHE A 117 5.87 2.00 -18.26
C PHE A 117 6.37 0.95 -17.26
N ASN A 118 6.00 -0.32 -17.43
CA ASN A 118 6.26 -1.40 -16.48
C ASN A 118 5.71 -1.11 -15.07
N LEU A 119 4.54 -0.45 -15.01
CA LEU A 119 3.85 -0.09 -13.77
C LEU A 119 2.48 -0.77 -13.71
N GLY A 120 2.16 -1.41 -12.58
CA GLY A 120 0.89 -2.08 -12.36
C GLY A 120 0.00 -1.37 -11.33
N LEU A 121 -1.29 -1.65 -11.40
CA LEU A 121 -2.32 -1.05 -10.55
C LEU A 121 -3.23 -2.12 -9.94
N THR A 122 -3.38 -2.09 -8.62
CA THR A 122 -4.28 -2.96 -7.86
C THR A 122 -4.78 -2.24 -6.60
N ASN A 123 -5.69 -2.88 -5.85
CA ASN A 123 -6.14 -2.41 -4.55
C ASN A 123 -6.12 -3.53 -3.51
N LEU A 124 -5.91 -3.18 -2.24
CA LEU A 124 -6.00 -4.13 -1.14
C LEU A 124 -7.44 -4.65 -0.97
N VAL A 125 -8.43 -3.77 -1.10
CA VAL A 125 -9.86 -4.10 -0.97
C VAL A 125 -10.57 -3.87 -2.30
N ALA A 126 -11.27 -4.89 -2.80
CA ALA A 126 -11.93 -4.84 -4.10
C ALA A 126 -13.18 -3.93 -4.11
N ARG A 127 -13.95 -3.91 -3.01
CA ARG A 127 -15.26 -3.23 -3.00
C ARG A 127 -15.13 -1.70 -3.07
N PRO A 128 -16.01 -1.00 -3.80
CA PRO A 128 -16.06 0.45 -3.79
C PRO A 128 -16.52 1.04 -2.45
N SER A 129 -16.03 2.25 -2.15
CA SER A 129 -16.57 3.11 -1.09
C SER A 129 -16.27 4.60 -1.37
N ALA A 130 -16.87 5.52 -0.61
CA ALA A 130 -16.58 6.94 -0.77
C ALA A 130 -15.22 7.32 -0.18
N GLU A 131 -14.78 6.63 0.86
CA GLU A 131 -13.47 6.79 1.50
C GLU A 131 -13.08 5.59 2.36
N GLN A 132 -11.78 5.51 2.68
CA GLN A 132 -11.21 4.41 3.48
C GLN A 132 -11.89 4.21 4.84
N ALA A 133 -12.41 5.28 5.47
CA ALA A 133 -13.06 5.19 6.79
C ALA A 133 -14.36 4.36 6.77
N GLU A 134 -14.93 4.13 5.59
CA GLU A 134 -16.12 3.29 5.40
C GLU A 134 -15.80 1.79 5.32
N LEU A 135 -14.53 1.42 5.23
CA LEU A 135 -14.08 0.03 5.20
C LEU A 135 -13.98 -0.54 6.61
N SER A 136 -14.39 -1.80 6.75
CA SER A 136 -14.14 -2.54 7.98
C SER A 136 -12.67 -2.94 8.04
N LYS A 137 -12.18 -3.25 9.25
CA LYS A 137 -10.85 -3.85 9.39
C LYS A 137 -10.78 -5.24 8.75
N ALA A 138 -11.89 -5.99 8.79
CA ALA A 138 -11.99 -7.29 8.15
C ALA A 138 -11.85 -7.18 6.62
N ASP A 139 -12.43 -6.15 6.01
CA ASP A 139 -12.29 -5.87 4.56
C ASP A 139 -10.80 -5.82 4.18
N MET A 140 -10.01 -5.06 4.95
CA MET A 140 -8.57 -4.90 4.70
C MET A 140 -7.77 -6.17 5.02
N ILE A 141 -8.11 -6.90 6.09
CA ILE A 141 -7.44 -8.16 6.47
C ILE A 141 -7.66 -9.22 5.39
N ASN A 142 -8.89 -9.38 4.92
CA ASN A 142 -9.25 -10.37 3.89
C ASN A 142 -8.59 -10.08 2.54
N GLY A 143 -8.23 -8.82 2.29
CA GLY A 143 -7.47 -8.42 1.09
C GLY A 143 -6.00 -8.82 1.11
N VAL A 144 -5.40 -9.06 2.28
CA VAL A 144 -3.97 -9.38 2.42
C VAL A 144 -3.57 -10.69 1.74
N PRO A 145 -4.23 -11.84 1.97
CA PRO A 145 -3.88 -13.08 1.27
C PRO A 145 -4.01 -12.94 -0.25
N VAL A 146 -5.06 -12.27 -0.74
CA VAL A 146 -5.26 -12.01 -2.18
C VAL A 146 -4.11 -11.18 -2.76
N LEU A 147 -3.67 -10.14 -2.05
CA LEU A 147 -2.54 -9.32 -2.49
C LEU A 147 -1.23 -10.12 -2.47
N LEU A 148 -1.00 -10.96 -1.45
CA LEU A 148 0.17 -11.84 -1.40
C LEU A 148 0.20 -12.84 -2.56
N CYS A 149 -0.95 -13.40 -2.96
CA CYS A 149 -1.05 -14.25 -4.15
C CYS A 149 -0.66 -13.47 -5.41
N LYS A 150 -1.19 -12.25 -5.61
CA LYS A 150 -0.80 -11.38 -6.74
C LYS A 150 0.70 -11.06 -6.73
N ILE A 151 1.28 -10.79 -5.57
CA ILE A 151 2.72 -10.53 -5.45
C ILE A 151 3.54 -11.77 -5.84
N SER A 152 3.10 -12.96 -5.42
CA SER A 152 3.74 -14.24 -5.75
C SER A 152 3.63 -14.57 -7.25
N GLU A 153 2.48 -14.29 -7.86
CA GLU A 153 2.21 -14.54 -9.28
C GLU A 153 3.00 -13.59 -10.19
N TYR A 154 2.79 -12.28 -10.01
CA TYR A 154 3.33 -11.25 -10.92
C TYR A 154 4.76 -10.80 -10.58
N ARG A 155 5.25 -11.12 -9.37
CA ARG A 155 6.61 -10.85 -8.87
C ARG A 155 7.11 -9.43 -9.19
N PRO A 156 6.41 -8.36 -8.74
CA PRO A 156 6.86 -7.00 -8.98
C PRO A 156 8.16 -6.72 -8.21
N ARG A 157 9.09 -5.91 -8.75
CA ARG A 157 10.31 -5.49 -8.05
C ARG A 157 9.98 -4.73 -6.77
N VAL A 158 9.01 -3.83 -6.85
CA VAL A 158 8.51 -3.05 -5.72
C VAL A 158 6.99 -3.06 -5.68
N VAL A 159 6.42 -3.34 -4.51
CA VAL A 159 5.01 -3.09 -4.21
C VAL A 159 4.90 -1.76 -3.48
N CYS A 160 4.26 -0.78 -4.11
CA CYS A 160 4.09 0.55 -3.57
C CYS A 160 2.70 0.73 -2.92
N PHE A 161 2.64 0.76 -1.59
CA PHE A 161 1.42 1.04 -0.84
C PHE A 161 1.07 2.53 -0.86
N VAL A 162 -0.05 2.87 -1.51
CA VAL A 162 -0.58 4.22 -1.62
C VAL A 162 -1.49 4.53 -0.42
N GLY A 163 -0.90 4.50 0.77
CA GLY A 163 -1.56 4.78 2.03
C GLY A 163 -0.98 3.97 3.20
N LYS A 164 -0.57 4.66 4.27
CA LYS A 164 -0.02 4.01 5.47
C LYS A 164 -0.99 3.04 6.15
N GLY A 165 -2.29 3.37 6.18
CA GLY A 165 -3.28 2.56 6.89
C GLY A 165 -3.40 1.13 6.33
N ILE A 166 -3.31 0.98 5.00
CA ILE A 166 -3.34 -0.35 4.37
C ILE A 166 -2.01 -1.09 4.53
N TRP A 167 -0.88 -0.36 4.52
CA TRP A 167 0.43 -0.93 4.85
C TRP A 167 0.44 -1.52 6.25
N ASP A 168 -0.04 -0.78 7.25
CA ASP A 168 -0.05 -1.21 8.65
C ASP A 168 -0.87 -2.50 8.85
N VAL A 169 -1.98 -2.66 8.10
CA VAL A 169 -2.77 -3.89 8.10
C VAL A 169 -2.03 -5.01 7.38
N PHE A 170 -1.53 -4.74 6.18
CA PHE A 170 -0.81 -5.71 5.35
C PHE A 170 0.38 -6.30 6.09
N VAL A 171 1.31 -5.49 6.58
CA VAL A 171 2.55 -5.97 7.22
C VAL A 171 2.24 -6.81 8.46
N LYS A 172 1.22 -6.39 9.24
CA LYS A 172 0.80 -7.13 10.43
C LYS A 172 0.22 -8.49 10.07
N GLU A 173 -0.62 -8.55 9.06
CA GLU A 173 -1.32 -9.78 8.70
C GLU A 173 -0.42 -10.74 7.90
N ALA A 174 0.35 -10.22 6.94
CA ALA A 174 1.30 -11.01 6.17
C ALA A 174 2.32 -11.71 7.07
N THR A 175 2.86 -11.00 8.08
CA THR A 175 3.79 -11.59 9.06
C THR A 175 3.14 -12.72 9.87
N LYS A 176 1.85 -12.64 10.18
CA LYS A 176 1.14 -13.73 10.88
C LYS A 176 0.94 -14.94 9.97
N ILE A 177 0.52 -14.70 8.72
CA ILE A 177 0.32 -15.76 7.74
C ILE A 177 1.62 -16.55 7.55
N SER A 178 2.77 -15.85 7.48
CA SER A 178 4.09 -16.49 7.43
C SER A 178 4.38 -17.36 8.64
N ALA A 179 4.15 -16.86 9.86
CA ALA A 179 4.39 -17.62 11.09
C ALA A 179 3.52 -18.89 11.20
N VAL A 180 2.30 -18.87 10.66
CA VAL A 180 1.43 -20.06 10.62
C VAL A 180 1.92 -21.08 9.59
N THR A 181 2.40 -20.61 8.44
CA THR A 181 2.90 -21.50 7.37
C THR A 181 4.16 -22.24 7.80
N GLU A 182 5.06 -21.59 8.56
CA GLU A 182 6.26 -22.21 9.13
C GLU A 182 5.95 -23.29 10.18
N THR A 183 4.89 -23.11 10.96
CA THR A 183 4.50 -24.07 12.00
C THR A 183 3.75 -25.29 11.43
N ALA A 184 2.99 -25.12 10.34
CA ALA A 184 2.31 -26.21 9.64
C ALA A 184 3.28 -27.13 8.85
N GLY A 185 4.41 -26.60 8.36
CA GLY A 185 5.43 -27.37 7.63
C GLY A 185 6.28 -28.33 8.48
N SER A 186 6.06 -28.40 9.79
CA SER A 186 6.81 -29.24 10.75
C SER A 186 6.04 -30.45 11.30
N SER A 187 4.82 -30.74 10.79
CA SER A 187 4.13 -31.97 11.20
C SER A 187 4.68 -33.19 10.45
N SER A 188 5.59 -33.90 11.11
CA SER A 188 5.95 -35.27 10.76
C SER A 188 4.72 -36.20 10.81
N THR A 189 4.71 -37.13 9.88
CA THR A 189 3.71 -38.18 9.69
C THR A 189 3.52 -39.04 10.95
N PRO A 190 2.27 -39.30 11.42
CA PRO A 190 2.03 -40.40 12.34
C PRO A 190 1.90 -41.70 11.54
N THR A 191 2.96 -42.50 11.55
CA THR A 191 2.94 -43.89 11.12
C THR A 191 2.04 -44.70 12.05
N SER A 192 1.09 -45.41 11.43
CA SER A 192 0.22 -46.42 12.03
C SER A 192 1.02 -47.49 12.80
N SER A 193 0.63 -47.78 14.05
CA SER A 193 0.61 -49.15 14.60
C SER A 193 -0.04 -49.24 15.99
N SER A 194 -1.19 -49.91 16.01
CA SER A 194 -1.67 -50.94 16.96
C SER A 194 -1.58 -50.77 18.50
N ILE A 195 -2.78 -50.90 19.08
CA ILE A 195 -3.20 -51.15 20.47
C ILE A 195 -2.76 -52.56 20.96
N PRO A 196 -2.52 -52.81 22.27
CA PRO A 196 -3.53 -53.40 23.21
C PRO A 196 -3.49 -52.76 24.65
N ILE A 197 -4.59 -52.36 25.33
CA ILE A 197 -5.57 -53.14 26.16
C ILE A 197 -4.86 -54.14 27.12
N SER A 198 -4.97 -54.18 28.46
CA SER A 198 -5.77 -53.54 29.54
C SER A 198 -5.11 -53.93 30.91
N PRO A 199 -5.83 -54.15 32.04
CA PRO A 199 -6.26 -53.19 33.08
C PRO A 199 -5.80 -53.61 34.51
N THR A 200 -6.21 -52.84 35.53
CA THR A 200 -6.44 -53.16 36.99
C THR A 200 -5.87 -52.01 37.84
N ASP A 201 -6.40 -51.59 38.99
CA ASP A 201 -7.68 -51.68 39.69
C ASP A 201 -7.53 -50.70 40.90
N GLU A 202 -8.63 -50.45 41.59
CA GLU A 202 -8.75 -49.88 42.96
C GLU A 202 -8.59 -48.35 43.16
N LYS A 203 -9.64 -47.56 43.45
CA LYS A 203 -10.56 -47.42 44.62
C LYS A 203 -9.95 -46.75 45.88
N ALA A 204 -10.61 -45.66 46.29
CA ALA A 204 -10.86 -45.10 47.65
C ALA A 204 -10.49 -43.59 47.74
N LYS A 205 -11.49 -42.68 47.76
CA LYS A 205 -12.21 -42.11 48.94
C LYS A 205 -11.29 -41.26 49.84
N GLU A 206 -11.41 -39.92 49.84
CA GLU A 206 -12.41 -39.02 50.45
C GLU A 206 -12.09 -38.62 51.90
N GLU A 207 -12.43 -37.34 52.19
CA GLU A 207 -12.46 -36.61 53.49
C GLU A 207 -11.15 -36.01 54.01
N GLU A 208 -11.10 -34.86 54.70
CA GLU A 208 -11.88 -33.61 54.81
C GLU A 208 -11.07 -32.72 55.78
N ALA A 209 -11.32 -31.41 55.76
CA ALA A 209 -11.20 -30.45 56.88
C ALA A 209 -9.85 -29.78 57.24
N ASP A 210 -9.85 -28.48 56.96
CA ASP A 210 -9.68 -27.36 57.91
C ASP A 210 -8.29 -27.04 58.51
N SER A 211 -7.77 -25.84 58.18
CA SER A 211 -7.40 -24.79 59.15
C SER A 211 -6.49 -23.71 58.53
N LEU A 212 -6.88 -22.45 58.72
CA LEU A 212 -6.05 -21.23 58.65
C LEU A 212 -5.23 -21.12 59.96
N PRO A 213 -4.01 -20.51 59.99
CA PRO A 213 -3.93 -19.04 60.02
C PRO A 213 -2.63 -18.34 59.53
N THR A 214 -2.79 -17.04 59.25
CA THR A 214 -1.86 -15.91 59.50
C THR A 214 -0.48 -15.77 58.82
N ARG A 215 -0.42 -14.77 57.91
CA ARG A 215 0.43 -13.55 57.93
C ARG A 215 1.96 -13.72 58.07
N ALA A 216 2.68 -13.50 56.97
CA ALA A 216 3.83 -12.57 56.95
C ALA A 216 4.16 -12.13 55.52
N THR A 217 4.05 -10.82 55.30
CA THR A 217 4.42 -10.09 54.08
C THR A 217 5.93 -10.02 53.90
N SER A 218 6.46 -10.50 52.77
CA SER A 218 7.77 -10.09 52.25
C SER A 218 7.60 -9.58 50.81
N ARG A 219 7.63 -8.26 50.70
CA ARG A 219 7.42 -7.48 49.48
C ARG A 219 8.75 -7.45 48.72
N SER A 220 9.02 -8.43 47.87
CA SER A 220 10.15 -8.40 46.94
C SER A 220 9.81 -7.50 45.75
N THR A 221 10.35 -6.28 45.76
CA THR A 221 10.29 -5.34 44.64
C THR A 221 11.19 -5.83 43.51
N ASN A 222 10.66 -6.70 42.64
CA ASN A 222 11.28 -6.94 41.34
C ASN A 222 11.08 -5.71 40.45
N LYS A 223 12.02 -4.78 40.55
CA LYS A 223 12.27 -3.72 39.55
C LYS A 223 12.81 -4.40 38.29
N SER A 224 11.94 -5.05 37.52
CA SER A 224 12.27 -5.44 36.16
C SER A 224 12.55 -4.16 35.38
N LYS A 225 13.84 -3.92 35.08
CA LYS A 225 14.30 -2.88 34.16
C LYS A 225 13.54 -3.07 32.86
N ARG A 226 12.50 -2.25 32.66
CA ARG A 226 11.75 -2.17 31.42
C ARG A 226 12.72 -1.64 30.37
N ILE A 227 13.34 -2.54 29.62
CA ILE A 227 14.11 -2.20 28.43
C ILE A 227 13.17 -1.36 27.57
N ARG A 228 13.50 -0.07 27.40
CA ARG A 228 12.73 0.84 26.57
C ARG A 228 12.84 0.30 25.14
N LYS A 229 11.76 -0.30 24.61
CA LYS A 229 11.62 -0.56 23.17
C LYS A 229 11.93 0.75 22.47
N ALA A 230 12.92 0.75 21.58
CA ALA A 230 13.19 1.90 20.73
C ALA A 230 11.87 2.31 20.07
N ASN A 231 11.46 3.57 20.24
CA ASN A 231 10.31 4.12 19.52
C ASN A 231 10.71 4.18 18.05
N ASN A 232 10.45 3.10 17.30
CA ASN A 232 10.76 3.06 15.89
C ASN A 232 9.74 3.95 15.17
N VAL A 233 10.12 5.21 14.94
CA VAL A 233 9.30 6.18 14.23
C VAL A 233 9.20 5.71 12.78
N PHE A 234 7.97 5.51 12.31
CA PHE A 234 7.71 5.10 10.93
C PHE A 234 8.32 6.10 9.93
N LYS A 235 8.95 5.58 8.87
CA LYS A 235 9.51 6.37 7.77
C LYS A 235 8.81 5.98 6.46
N TRP A 236 8.49 6.99 5.65
CA TRP A 236 8.04 6.80 4.27
C TRP A 236 9.19 6.28 3.40
N GLY A 237 8.86 5.60 2.30
CA GLY A 237 9.82 5.01 1.39
C GLY A 237 9.94 3.49 1.53
N ILE A 238 11.11 2.95 1.15
CA ILE A 238 11.42 1.52 1.30
C ILE A 238 11.28 1.09 2.76
N GLN A 239 10.67 -0.07 2.95
CA GLN A 239 10.50 -0.70 4.26
C GLN A 239 11.49 -1.87 4.42
N PRO A 240 11.95 -2.16 5.65
CA PRO A 240 12.94 -3.21 5.92
C PRO A 240 12.32 -4.61 5.97
N ILE A 241 11.48 -4.91 4.99
CA ILE A 241 10.79 -6.18 4.82
C ILE A 241 10.59 -6.45 3.33
N LYS A 242 10.61 -7.72 2.94
CA LYS A 242 10.53 -8.16 1.55
C LYS A 242 9.75 -9.47 1.45
N VAL A 243 9.28 -9.78 0.24
CA VAL A 243 8.82 -11.12 -0.13
C VAL A 243 9.91 -11.79 -0.95
N VAL A 244 10.27 -13.02 -0.58
CA VAL A 244 11.20 -13.85 -1.35
C VAL A 244 10.37 -14.83 -2.18
N HIS A 245 10.58 -14.80 -3.49
CA HIS A 245 9.91 -15.69 -4.42
C HIS A 245 10.62 -17.04 -4.45
N PRO A 246 9.92 -18.15 -4.76
CA PRO A 246 10.53 -19.47 -4.90
C PRO A 246 11.67 -19.49 -5.94
N GLU A 247 12.38 -20.61 -6.05
CA GLU A 247 13.29 -20.76 -7.18
C GLU A 247 12.49 -20.96 -8.48
N GLY A 248 12.92 -20.31 -9.55
CA GLY A 248 12.27 -20.37 -10.86
C GLY A 248 12.97 -19.51 -11.90
N ASP A 249 12.56 -19.65 -13.15
CA ASP A 249 13.13 -18.93 -14.31
C ASP A 249 12.47 -17.56 -14.48
N TYR A 250 12.86 -16.61 -13.62
CA TYR A 250 12.41 -15.22 -13.67
C TYR A 250 13.46 -14.28 -13.07
N ASP A 251 13.49 -13.04 -13.56
CA ASP A 251 14.51 -12.06 -13.20
C ASP A 251 14.38 -11.52 -11.77
N ILE A 252 13.16 -11.44 -11.25
CA ILE A 252 12.87 -10.82 -9.96
C ILE A 252 12.73 -11.90 -8.89
N LYS A 253 13.76 -12.09 -8.07
CA LYS A 253 13.79 -13.08 -6.97
C LYS A 253 13.14 -12.59 -5.68
N GLU A 254 13.00 -11.28 -5.52
CA GLU A 254 12.42 -10.67 -4.34
C GLU A 254 11.59 -9.43 -4.69
N SER A 255 10.48 -9.25 -3.97
CA SER A 255 9.66 -8.04 -4.02
C SER A 255 9.86 -7.21 -2.77
N LEU A 256 10.26 -5.95 -2.93
CA LEU A 256 10.39 -4.99 -1.82
C LEU A 256 9.11 -4.19 -1.63
N PHE A 257 9.01 -3.53 -0.48
CA PHE A 257 7.85 -2.69 -0.16
C PHE A 257 8.24 -1.22 -0.04
N PHE A 258 7.47 -0.36 -0.71
CA PHE A 258 7.56 1.09 -0.58
C PHE A 258 6.24 1.63 -0.03
N VAL A 259 6.28 2.56 0.92
CA VAL A 259 5.07 3.13 1.52
C VAL A 259 5.05 4.63 1.36
N MET A 260 3.91 5.16 0.89
CA MET A 260 3.67 6.59 0.75
C MET A 260 2.29 7.00 1.32
N PRO A 261 2.07 8.29 1.59
CA PRO A 261 0.74 8.81 1.92
C PRO A 261 -0.26 8.50 0.79
N SER A 262 -1.54 8.43 1.13
CA SER A 262 -2.57 8.27 0.11
C SER A 262 -2.57 9.48 -0.86
N THR A 263 -2.72 9.19 -2.14
CA THR A 263 -2.81 10.20 -3.21
C THR A 263 -4.12 10.97 -3.21
N SER A 264 -5.12 10.57 -2.41
CA SER A 264 -6.37 11.29 -2.24
C SER A 264 -6.15 12.74 -1.81
N GLY A 265 -6.87 13.68 -2.43
CA GLY A 265 -6.90 15.09 -2.02
C GLY A 265 -7.54 15.32 -0.65
N ARG A 266 -8.12 14.28 -0.02
CA ARG A 266 -8.58 14.32 1.38
C ARG A 266 -7.43 14.31 2.39
N VAL A 267 -6.24 13.87 1.98
CA VAL A 267 -5.05 13.85 2.85
C VAL A 267 -4.51 15.26 2.97
N VAL A 268 -4.66 15.86 4.15
CA VAL A 268 -4.18 17.23 4.42
C VAL A 268 -2.73 17.27 4.89
N SER A 269 -2.20 16.17 5.46
CA SER A 269 -0.84 16.11 6.00
C SER A 269 0.26 16.08 4.95
N HIS A 270 -0.08 15.74 3.69
CA HIS A 270 0.86 15.69 2.57
C HIS A 270 0.16 16.26 1.34
N GLN A 271 0.62 17.42 0.88
CA GLN A 271 0.10 18.07 -0.30
C GLN A 271 0.78 17.54 -1.57
N LEU A 272 0.34 18.00 -2.74
CA LEU A 272 0.88 17.53 -4.01
C LEU A 272 2.43 17.55 -4.08
N PRO A 273 3.14 18.63 -3.68
CA PRO A 273 4.61 18.65 -3.74
C PRO A 273 5.28 17.57 -2.87
N ASP A 274 4.70 17.27 -1.71
CA ASP A 274 5.24 16.23 -0.80
C ASP A 274 5.10 14.84 -1.42
N LYS A 275 3.97 14.59 -2.06
CA LYS A 275 3.70 13.32 -2.75
C LYS A 275 4.59 13.17 -3.99
N VAL A 276 4.81 14.25 -4.74
CA VAL A 276 5.74 14.25 -5.89
C VAL A 276 7.15 13.84 -5.47
N LYS A 277 7.67 14.36 -4.35
CA LYS A 277 8.97 13.94 -3.81
C LYS A 277 9.06 12.43 -3.56
N LEU A 278 7.99 11.83 -3.04
CA LEU A 278 7.97 10.38 -2.79
C LEU A 278 7.86 9.55 -4.08
N PHE A 279 7.19 10.05 -5.12
CA PHE A 279 7.20 9.42 -6.44
C PHE A 279 8.58 9.51 -7.09
N ILE A 280 9.30 10.63 -6.93
CA ILE A 280 10.69 10.76 -7.36
C ILE A 280 11.56 9.74 -6.63
N ALA A 281 11.49 9.70 -5.30
CA ALA A 281 12.25 8.75 -4.49
C ALA A 281 11.93 7.29 -4.87
N LEU A 282 10.67 6.96 -5.13
CA LEU A 282 10.29 5.61 -5.61
C LEU A 282 11.01 5.25 -6.91
N ARG A 283 11.04 6.16 -7.89
CA ARG A 283 11.75 5.92 -9.17
C ARG A 283 13.26 5.75 -8.97
N GLU A 284 13.87 6.57 -8.13
CA GLU A 284 15.29 6.47 -7.79
C GLU A 284 15.61 5.11 -7.13
N ASN A 285 14.81 4.69 -6.16
CA ASN A 285 14.95 3.39 -5.51
C ASN A 285 14.79 2.22 -6.49
N VAL A 286 13.85 2.30 -7.44
CA VAL A 286 13.68 1.27 -8.48
C VAL A 286 14.92 1.18 -9.37
N ALA A 287 15.47 2.32 -9.80
CA ALA A 287 16.70 2.35 -10.59
C ALA A 287 17.88 1.75 -9.81
N GLU A 288 18.05 2.13 -8.53
CA GLU A 288 19.09 1.55 -7.67
C GLU A 288 18.92 0.03 -7.48
N LEU A 289 17.69 -0.48 -7.40
CA LEU A 289 17.42 -1.92 -7.33
C LEU A 289 17.78 -2.64 -8.63
N GLN A 290 17.48 -2.05 -9.79
CA GLN A 290 17.84 -2.60 -11.10
C GLN A 290 19.37 -2.66 -11.27
N GLU A 291 20.10 -1.71 -10.68
CA GLU A 291 21.55 -1.64 -10.68
C GLU A 291 22.21 -2.47 -9.55
N GLY A 292 21.42 -3.13 -8.70
CA GLY A 292 21.92 -3.94 -7.58
C GLY A 292 22.57 -3.13 -6.44
N LYS A 293 22.24 -1.83 -6.31
CA LYS A 293 22.84 -0.91 -5.33
C LYS A 293 22.19 -0.98 -3.94
N ILE A 294 20.98 -1.51 -3.83
CA ILE A 294 20.28 -1.67 -2.55
C ILE A 294 20.60 -3.06 -1.98
N ASN A 295 21.28 -3.10 -0.83
CA ASN A 295 21.47 -4.35 -0.09
C ASN A 295 20.18 -4.72 0.67
N THR A 296 19.67 -5.92 0.41
CA THR A 296 18.43 -6.45 0.98
C THR A 296 18.64 -7.62 1.95
N GLU A 297 19.89 -8.02 2.23
CA GLU A 297 20.23 -9.18 3.08
C GLU A 297 19.72 -9.01 4.52
N ALA A 298 19.77 -7.79 5.04
CA ALA A 298 19.31 -7.47 6.40
C ALA A 298 17.79 -7.24 6.52
N MET A 299 17.04 -7.34 5.41
CA MET A 299 15.59 -7.15 5.42
C MET A 299 14.86 -8.40 5.91
N ASN A 300 13.80 -8.21 6.71
CA ASN A 300 12.97 -9.32 7.14
C ASN A 300 12.25 -9.93 5.93
N SER A 301 12.17 -11.25 5.87
CA SER A 301 11.55 -11.95 4.75
C SER A 301 10.19 -12.51 5.14
N ILE A 302 9.20 -12.30 4.26
CA ILE A 302 7.90 -12.98 4.26
C ILE A 302 7.97 -13.99 3.11
N PRO A 303 7.81 -15.31 3.35
CA PRO A 303 7.72 -16.28 2.26
C PRO A 303 6.56 -15.93 1.33
N ALA A 304 6.78 -16.04 0.02
CA ALA A 304 5.70 -15.95 -0.94
C ALA A 304 4.67 -17.07 -0.70
N LEU A 305 3.38 -16.77 -0.86
CA LEU A 305 2.35 -17.81 -0.80
C LEU A 305 2.45 -18.66 -2.06
N SER A 306 2.52 -19.99 -1.89
CA SER A 306 2.34 -20.92 -3.00
C SER A 306 0.90 -20.81 -3.49
N VAL A 307 0.73 -20.52 -4.77
CA VAL A 307 -0.59 -20.35 -5.42
C VAL A 307 -1.49 -21.58 -5.21
N LEU A 308 -0.92 -22.75 -4.92
CA LEU A 308 -1.63 -24.01 -4.70
C LEU A 308 -2.35 -24.14 -3.34
N SER A 309 -2.31 -23.13 -2.46
CA SER A 309 -2.77 -23.26 -1.07
C SER A 309 -4.15 -22.67 -0.76
N PHE A 310 -4.91 -22.18 -1.77
CA PHE A 310 -6.25 -21.61 -1.57
C PHE A 310 -7.40 -22.35 -2.27
N ASP A 311 -7.13 -23.46 -2.97
CA ASP A 311 -8.17 -24.38 -3.46
C ASP A 311 -8.43 -25.45 -2.39
N ALA A 312 -9.15 -25.09 -1.33
CA ALA A 312 -9.72 -26.01 -0.34
C ALA A 312 -11.05 -25.49 0.22
#